data_AF-A0A7C4AY14-F1
#
_entry.id   AF-A0A7C4AY14-F1
#
_cell.length_a   1.000
_cell.length_b   1.000
_cell.length_c   1.000
_cell.angle_alpha   90.00
_cell.angle_beta   90.00
_cell.angle_gamma   90.00
#
_symmetry.space_group_name_H-M   'P 1'
#
loop_
_entity.id
_entity.type
_entity.pdbx_description
1 polymer ?
#
loop_
_entity_poly.entity_id
_entity_poly.type
_entity_poly.pdbx_seq_one_letter_code
_entity_poly.pdbx_strand_id
1 'polypeptide(L)'
;SLGVLAALRYVEAQPYVDSSSLGLVGHSLGAGAVRAAATSHQGVKATVFIGGGLGGMASNPLAYGVLNTTFPKNLLVAIGRQDVLFNLNQVAGEWLPPVFGVPEVSPGRLYGDFAFGTARKLVSPATTHLLEPLDSGIVSETVIWMSSALKPNGTSPISQLEEGLAYPYRETAMLLSVFSLLGLTFPVSTFLLPRKPPNRKAIGVEQGSIKDWKIMAIWGALSIALLLPTFLLSFSLPFPPVLFGSSIAWWLLIVAIAGVFFILFVIPRFSGARFRMRTLVSESFTRRETSAAISLFLMLYIIVYLIDLLLGMNLWIFVPIFKVLRTAARITLFLTFIPFFLVFFYVEGIYLHILRGGRGESGFLTEALAMGKTIGIKIAPYILIMGLQYIPMFLLEVKPLTSFLGFLIEFLPLITLQFTISTACSWWLHRLTSSICMGTVFNALLFAWISAGVFPF
;
A
#
# COMPACT_ATOMS: atom_id res chain seq x y z
N SER A 1 3.00 -22.83 1.22
CA SER A 1 4.14 -21.90 1.47
C SER A 1 4.20 -20.71 0.52
N LEU A 2 3.16 -20.36 -0.26
CA LEU A 2 3.14 -19.16 -1.13
C LEU A 2 4.42 -18.97 -1.99
N GLY A 3 4.94 -20.06 -2.56
CA GLY A 3 6.17 -20.04 -3.36
C GLY A 3 7.49 -20.02 -2.57
N VAL A 4 7.47 -19.83 -1.25
CA VAL A 4 8.68 -19.77 -0.40
C VAL A 4 9.51 -21.05 -0.49
N LEU A 5 8.89 -22.24 -0.54
CA LEU A 5 9.63 -23.50 -0.65
C LEU A 5 10.36 -23.62 -2.00
N ALA A 6 9.74 -23.16 -3.08
CA ALA A 6 10.38 -23.14 -4.40
C ALA A 6 11.53 -22.13 -4.44
N ALA A 7 11.35 -20.95 -3.85
CA ALA A 7 12.40 -19.94 -3.70
C ALA A 7 13.57 -20.46 -2.86
N LEU A 8 13.30 -21.14 -1.74
CA LEU A 8 14.31 -21.75 -0.89
C LEU A 8 15.16 -22.77 -1.67
N ARG A 9 14.52 -23.71 -2.37
CA ARG A 9 15.21 -24.72 -3.20
C ARG A 9 16.04 -24.08 -4.32
N TYR A 10 15.53 -23.01 -4.92
CA TYR A 10 16.27 -22.27 -5.95
C TYR A 10 17.54 -21.61 -5.38
N VAL A 11 17.42 -20.95 -4.22
CA VAL A 11 18.56 -20.32 -3.53
C VAL A 11 19.57 -21.37 -3.06
N GLU A 12 19.09 -22.47 -2.50
CA GLU A 12 19.92 -23.60 -2.06
C GLU A 12 20.75 -24.20 -3.20
N ALA A 13 20.23 -24.21 -4.43
CA ALA A 13 20.93 -24.74 -5.60
C ALA A 13 22.00 -23.78 -6.17
N GLN A 14 22.16 -22.57 -5.63
CA GLN A 14 23.15 -21.61 -6.13
C GLN A 14 24.56 -21.96 -5.64
N PRO A 15 25.60 -21.85 -6.49
CA PRO A 15 26.96 -22.31 -6.17
C PRO A 15 27.65 -21.52 -5.05
N TYR A 16 27.14 -20.34 -4.72
CA TYR A 16 27.66 -19.45 -3.67
C TYR A 16 26.86 -19.53 -2.35
N VAL A 17 25.91 -20.46 -2.24
CA VAL A 17 25.10 -20.66 -1.03
C VAL A 17 25.57 -21.90 -0.29
N ASP A 18 25.80 -21.75 1.02
CA ASP A 18 25.99 -22.88 1.92
C ASP A 18 24.61 -23.50 2.24
N SER A 19 24.28 -24.59 1.55
CA SER A 19 23.03 -25.33 1.74
C SER A 19 22.88 -25.91 3.15
N SER A 20 23.98 -26.00 3.91
CA SER A 20 23.92 -26.42 5.32
C SER A 20 23.48 -25.29 6.24
N SER A 21 23.44 -24.02 5.81
CA SER A 21 23.24 -22.84 6.65
C SER A 21 22.10 -21.96 6.15
N LEU A 22 20.88 -22.52 6.13
CA LEU A 22 19.69 -21.87 5.61
C LEU A 22 18.82 -21.26 6.73
N GLY A 23 18.39 -20.02 6.55
CA GLY A 23 17.46 -19.31 7.43
C GLY A 23 16.27 -18.74 6.67
N LEU A 24 15.14 -18.57 7.34
CA LEU A 24 13.92 -17.99 6.77
C LEU A 24 13.41 -16.82 7.59
N VAL A 25 13.01 -15.74 6.92
CA VAL A 25 12.35 -14.57 7.52
C VAL A 25 11.03 -14.34 6.81
N GLY A 26 9.95 -14.13 7.56
CA GLY A 26 8.65 -13.82 6.98
C GLY A 26 7.89 -12.81 7.83
N HIS A 27 7.16 -11.92 7.16
CA HIS A 27 6.28 -10.92 7.77
C HIS A 27 4.81 -11.25 7.51
N SER A 28 3.93 -11.08 8.49
CA SER A 28 2.48 -11.26 8.37
C SER A 28 2.12 -12.62 7.76
N LEU A 29 1.39 -12.66 6.64
CA LEU A 29 1.10 -13.88 5.88
C LEU A 29 2.39 -14.62 5.45
N GLY A 30 3.46 -13.88 5.15
CA GLY A 30 4.78 -14.40 4.85
C GLY A 30 5.41 -15.16 6.00
N ALA A 31 5.14 -14.79 7.27
CA ALA A 31 5.58 -15.54 8.44
C ALA A 31 4.96 -16.96 8.47
N GLY A 32 3.68 -17.06 8.12
CA GLY A 32 3.01 -18.35 7.91
C GLY A 32 3.60 -19.14 6.74
N ALA A 33 3.95 -18.45 5.65
CA ALA A 33 4.56 -19.07 4.48
C ALA A 33 5.95 -19.66 4.75
N VAL A 34 6.80 -18.96 5.51
CA VAL A 34 8.11 -19.48 5.94
C VAL A 34 7.98 -20.59 6.96
N ARG A 35 6.99 -20.53 7.87
CA ARG A 35 6.67 -21.64 8.77
C ARG A 35 6.34 -22.92 8.00
N ALA A 36 5.45 -22.82 7.01
CA ALA A 36 5.11 -23.94 6.13
C ALA A 36 6.32 -24.48 5.34
N ALA A 37 7.21 -23.59 4.88
CA ALA A 37 8.43 -23.99 4.20
C ALA A 37 9.40 -24.72 5.14
N ALA A 38 9.58 -24.24 6.38
CA ALA A 38 10.39 -24.89 7.40
C ALA A 38 9.85 -26.28 7.77
N THR A 39 8.54 -26.48 7.79
CA THR A 39 7.92 -27.81 7.98
C THR A 39 8.32 -28.77 6.85
N SER A 40 8.37 -28.26 5.61
CA SER A 40 8.66 -29.06 4.41
C SER A 40 10.16 -29.19 4.10
N HIS A 41 11.05 -28.52 4.85
CA HIS A 41 12.47 -28.44 4.57
C HIS A 41 13.32 -28.49 5.86
N GLN A 42 13.74 -29.70 6.25
CA GLN A 42 14.49 -29.96 7.50
C GLN A 42 15.85 -29.25 7.60
N GLY A 43 16.41 -28.78 6.48
CA GLY A 43 17.68 -28.04 6.42
C GLY A 43 17.61 -26.61 6.98
N VAL A 44 16.43 -26.06 7.27
CA VAL A 44 16.30 -24.71 7.84
C VAL A 44 16.77 -24.71 9.30
N LYS A 45 17.80 -23.90 9.59
CA LYS A 45 18.44 -23.78 10.92
C LYS A 45 17.96 -22.59 11.74
N ALA A 46 17.31 -21.61 11.11
CA ALA A 46 16.84 -20.40 11.77
C ALA A 46 15.54 -19.90 11.16
N THR A 47 14.62 -19.41 11.99
CA THR A 47 13.34 -18.86 11.52
C THR A 47 13.00 -17.57 12.26
N VAL A 48 12.55 -16.56 11.54
CA VAL A 48 12.09 -15.28 12.09
C VAL A 48 10.66 -15.03 11.64
N PHE A 49 9.77 -14.88 12.61
CA PHE A 49 8.39 -14.48 12.40
C PHE A 49 8.20 -13.02 12.80
N ILE A 50 7.78 -12.19 11.86
CA ILE A 50 7.47 -10.77 12.10
C ILE A 50 5.96 -10.59 11.93
N GLY A 51 5.24 -10.15 12.95
CA GLY A 51 3.80 -9.89 12.90
C GLY A 51 2.96 -11.07 12.39
N GLY A 52 3.34 -12.32 12.63
CA GLY A 52 2.65 -13.44 11.97
C GLY A 52 3.18 -14.81 12.36
N GLY A 53 2.68 -15.85 11.70
CA GLY A 53 3.17 -17.23 11.89
C GLY A 53 2.77 -17.91 13.20
N LEU A 54 2.15 -17.18 14.13
CA LEU A 54 1.68 -17.65 15.44
C LEU A 54 0.24 -18.18 15.44
N GLY A 55 -0.53 -17.89 14.38
CA GLY A 55 -1.94 -18.29 14.25
C GLY A 55 -2.17 -19.80 14.40
N GLY A 56 -3.39 -20.12 14.86
CA GLY A 56 -3.91 -21.41 15.30
C GLY A 56 -3.05 -22.65 15.09
N MET A 57 -2.71 -23.26 16.24
CA MET A 57 -2.48 -24.70 16.44
C MET A 57 -3.72 -25.56 16.04
N ALA A 58 -4.29 -25.32 14.85
CA ALA A 58 -5.47 -25.99 14.31
C ALA A 58 -5.59 -25.92 12.76
N SER A 59 -4.70 -25.22 12.04
CA SER A 59 -4.70 -25.25 10.57
C SER A 59 -3.74 -26.32 10.07
N ASN A 60 -4.27 -27.49 9.70
CA ASN A 60 -3.59 -28.65 9.11
C ASN A 60 -2.11 -28.80 9.54
N PRO A 61 -1.81 -29.57 10.61
CA PRO A 61 -0.45 -29.80 11.10
C PRO A 61 0.54 -30.22 10.00
N LEU A 62 0.05 -30.87 8.94
CA LEU A 62 0.87 -31.25 7.79
C LEU A 62 1.36 -30.04 6.97
N ALA A 63 0.60 -28.94 6.94
CA ALA A 63 0.91 -27.78 6.11
C ALA A 63 1.80 -26.74 6.82
N TYR A 64 1.67 -26.58 8.14
CA TYR A 64 2.37 -25.53 8.91
C TYR A 64 3.21 -26.05 10.07
N GLY A 65 3.20 -27.36 10.33
CA GLY A 65 3.89 -27.95 11.48
C GLY A 65 3.29 -27.51 12.83
N VAL A 66 3.70 -28.17 13.90
CA VAL A 66 3.28 -27.83 15.27
C VAL A 66 4.39 -27.04 15.93
N LEU A 67 4.09 -25.81 16.39
CA LEU A 67 5.04 -25.03 17.17
C LEU A 67 5.27 -25.72 18.51
N ASN A 68 6.52 -25.93 18.87
CA ASN A 68 6.93 -26.51 20.14
C ASN A 68 8.34 -26.00 20.48
N THR A 69 8.96 -26.52 21.53
CA THR A 69 10.28 -26.08 21.99
C THR A 69 11.42 -26.33 21.00
N THR A 70 11.27 -27.25 20.05
CA THR A 70 12.30 -27.61 19.06
C THR A 70 11.96 -27.20 17.62
N PHE A 71 10.70 -26.87 17.32
CA PHE A 71 10.23 -26.42 16.00
C PHE A 71 9.52 -25.06 16.04
N PRO A 72 9.79 -24.17 15.07
CA PRO A 72 10.91 -24.23 14.11
C PRO A 72 12.26 -24.00 14.81
N LYS A 73 13.36 -24.42 14.19
CA LYS A 73 14.71 -24.25 14.75
C LYS A 73 15.04 -22.76 14.89
N ASN A 74 15.62 -22.41 16.03
CA ASN A 74 16.06 -21.06 16.39
C ASN A 74 15.02 -20.00 15.97
N LEU A 75 13.95 -19.87 16.77
CA LEU A 75 12.82 -18.99 16.45
C LEU A 75 12.95 -17.61 17.10
N LEU A 76 13.04 -16.57 16.28
CA LEU A 76 12.78 -15.20 16.69
C LEU A 76 11.32 -14.84 16.36
N VAL A 77 10.63 -14.24 17.31
CA VAL A 77 9.30 -13.64 17.11
C VAL A 77 9.41 -12.15 17.32
N ALA A 78 8.98 -11.36 16.35
CA ALA A 78 8.92 -9.91 16.44
C ALA A 78 7.48 -9.43 16.24
N ILE A 79 6.91 -8.71 17.21
CA ILE A 79 5.57 -8.15 17.12
C ILE A 79 5.55 -6.74 17.68
N GLY A 80 5.14 -5.77 16.88
CA GLY A 80 5.01 -4.37 17.29
C GLY A 80 4.01 -4.18 18.43
N ARG A 81 4.32 -3.31 19.39
CA ARG A 81 3.40 -2.98 20.50
C ARG A 81 2.08 -2.39 20.01
N GLN A 82 2.14 -1.62 18.91
CA GLN A 82 0.99 -0.99 18.27
C GLN A 82 0.36 -1.87 17.18
N ASP A 83 0.80 -3.12 17.01
CA ASP A 83 0.17 -4.04 16.06
C ASP A 83 -1.32 -4.24 16.44
N VAL A 84 -2.20 -3.93 15.49
CA VAL A 84 -3.66 -3.99 15.66
C VAL A 84 -4.23 -5.40 15.51
N LEU A 85 -3.47 -6.34 14.95
CA LEU A 85 -3.84 -7.74 14.77
C LEU A 85 -3.47 -8.61 15.97
N PHE A 86 -2.49 -8.19 16.78
CA PHE A 86 -2.01 -8.95 17.92
C PHE A 86 -2.25 -8.23 19.26
N ASN A 87 -2.56 -9.03 20.29
CA ASN A 87 -2.53 -8.59 21.67
C ASN A 87 -1.25 -9.12 22.32
N LEU A 88 -0.30 -8.23 22.62
CA LEU A 88 1.02 -8.63 23.12
C LEU A 88 0.95 -9.40 24.44
N ASN A 89 0.03 -9.04 25.35
CA ASN A 89 -0.16 -9.76 26.61
C ASN A 89 -0.61 -11.20 26.35
N GLN A 90 -1.50 -11.39 25.38
CA GLN A 90 -1.94 -12.72 24.96
C GLN A 90 -0.81 -13.51 24.30
N VAL A 91 -0.02 -12.86 23.43
CA VAL A 91 1.13 -13.51 22.78
C VAL A 91 2.15 -13.98 23.81
N ALA A 92 2.56 -13.10 24.73
CA ALA A 92 3.60 -13.35 25.72
C ALA A 92 3.14 -14.28 26.87
N GLY A 93 1.86 -14.20 27.25
CA GLY A 93 1.30 -14.93 28.39
C GLY A 93 0.57 -16.23 28.04
N GLU A 94 0.11 -16.42 26.80
CA GLU A 94 -0.66 -17.60 26.40
C GLU A 94 -0.04 -18.34 25.21
N TRP A 95 0.37 -17.64 24.15
CA TRP A 95 0.71 -18.30 22.88
C TRP A 95 2.15 -18.78 22.80
N LEU A 96 3.11 -17.98 23.26
CA LEU A 96 4.53 -18.31 23.23
C LEU A 96 5.05 -19.17 24.38
N PRO A 97 4.52 -19.12 25.62
CA PRO A 97 4.95 -19.99 26.73
C PRO A 97 5.14 -21.48 26.37
N PRO A 98 4.18 -22.18 25.73
CA PRO A 98 4.36 -23.59 25.36
C PRO A 98 5.42 -23.80 24.26
N VAL A 99 5.66 -22.80 23.43
CA VAL A 99 6.66 -22.83 22.36
C VAL A 99 8.06 -22.56 22.89
N PHE A 100 8.17 -21.75 23.95
CA PHE A 100 9.44 -21.37 24.56
C PHE A 100 9.82 -22.31 25.73
N GLY A 101 8.87 -23.10 26.23
CA GLY A 101 9.11 -24.03 27.34
C GLY A 101 9.24 -23.31 28.70
N VAL A 102 8.59 -22.16 28.85
CA VAL A 102 8.64 -21.31 30.04
C VAL A 102 7.23 -20.88 30.43
N PRO A 103 6.96 -20.53 31.71
CA PRO A 103 5.62 -20.11 32.13
C PRO A 103 5.19 -18.75 31.55
N GLU A 104 6.14 -17.84 31.32
CA GLU A 104 5.89 -16.51 30.76
C GLU A 104 7.07 -16.06 29.90
N VAL A 105 6.79 -15.37 28.79
CA VAL A 105 7.81 -14.88 27.86
C VAL A 105 7.99 -13.37 28.00
N SER A 106 9.12 -12.94 28.58
CA SER A 106 9.50 -11.53 28.59
C SER A 106 10.12 -11.08 27.26
N PRO A 107 9.65 -9.98 26.63
CA PRO A 107 10.30 -9.38 25.46
C PRO A 107 11.78 -9.03 25.73
N GLY A 108 12.63 -9.21 24.73
CA GLY A 108 14.07 -8.93 24.77
C GLY A 108 14.92 -10.04 25.39
N ARG A 109 14.33 -11.00 26.11
CA ARG A 109 15.07 -12.11 26.75
C ARG A 109 15.30 -13.26 25.76
N LEU A 110 16.55 -13.74 25.72
CA LEU A 110 16.92 -14.97 25.02
C LEU A 110 16.66 -16.19 25.91
N TYR A 111 16.05 -17.21 25.34
CA TYR A 111 15.83 -18.53 25.93
C TYR A 111 16.46 -19.61 25.04
N GLY A 112 16.77 -20.77 25.62
CA GLY A 112 17.35 -21.88 24.87
C GLY A 112 18.78 -21.61 24.38
N ASP A 113 19.20 -22.36 23.36
CA ASP A 113 20.57 -22.32 22.85
C ASP A 113 20.58 -22.51 21.32
N PHE A 114 21.37 -21.67 20.63
CA PHE A 114 21.52 -21.72 19.18
C PHE A 114 22.15 -23.03 18.70
N ALA A 115 23.09 -23.60 19.46
CA ALA A 115 23.79 -24.84 19.10
C ALA A 115 22.84 -26.04 19.01
N PHE A 116 21.81 -26.06 19.86
CA PHE A 116 20.79 -27.11 19.88
C PHE A 116 19.58 -26.80 18.99
N GLY A 117 19.55 -25.64 18.31
CA GLY A 117 18.40 -25.23 17.51
C GLY A 117 17.19 -24.78 18.35
N THR A 118 17.37 -24.59 19.66
CA THR A 118 16.29 -24.31 20.61
C THR A 118 16.23 -22.84 21.03
N ALA A 119 17.08 -21.97 20.47
CA ALA A 119 17.06 -20.55 20.79
C ALA A 119 15.68 -19.93 20.49
N ARG A 120 15.14 -19.16 21.43
CA ARG A 120 13.88 -18.44 21.32
C ARG A 120 13.98 -17.03 21.86
N LYS A 121 13.40 -16.04 21.18
CA LYS A 121 13.32 -14.65 21.66
C LYS A 121 12.06 -13.97 21.11
N LEU A 122 11.42 -13.16 21.95
CA LEU A 122 10.35 -12.23 21.56
C LEU A 122 10.92 -10.82 21.52
N VAL A 123 10.67 -10.06 20.46
CA VAL A 123 11.03 -8.64 20.31
C VAL A 123 9.75 -7.84 20.10
N SER A 124 9.59 -6.73 20.82
CA SER A 124 8.38 -5.90 20.72
C SER A 124 8.66 -4.40 20.77
N PRO A 125 9.07 -3.79 19.65
CA PRO A 125 9.33 -2.37 19.56
C PRO A 125 8.04 -1.55 19.37
N ALA A 126 8.18 -0.22 19.44
CA ALA A 126 7.07 0.73 19.24
C ALA A 126 6.76 0.91 17.75
N THR A 127 6.11 -0.07 17.12
CA THR A 127 5.76 -0.03 15.70
C THR A 127 4.40 -0.68 15.43
N THR A 128 3.82 -0.36 14.27
CA THR A 128 2.55 -0.93 13.78
C THR A 128 2.81 -2.10 12.83
N HIS A 129 1.78 -2.90 12.54
CA HIS A 129 1.91 -4.14 11.79
C HIS A 129 2.61 -3.98 10.43
N LEU A 130 2.22 -3.00 9.61
CA LEU A 130 2.82 -2.76 8.29
C LEU A 130 4.24 -2.18 8.35
N LEU A 131 4.64 -1.58 9.46
CA LEU A 131 5.94 -0.93 9.63
C LEU A 131 6.96 -1.80 10.37
N GLU A 132 6.58 -2.97 10.88
CA GLU A 132 7.51 -3.90 11.52
C GLU A 132 8.73 -4.26 10.65
N PRO A 133 8.61 -4.50 9.33
CA PRO A 133 9.78 -4.79 8.49
C PRO A 133 10.77 -3.61 8.35
N LEU A 134 10.35 -2.41 8.69
CA LEU A 134 11.16 -1.18 8.67
C LEU A 134 11.60 -0.72 10.05
N ASP A 135 11.15 -1.38 11.11
CA ASP A 135 11.56 -1.04 12.46
C ASP A 135 13.04 -1.39 12.65
N SER A 136 13.84 -0.41 13.07
CA SER A 136 15.28 -0.58 13.22
C SER A 136 15.63 -1.66 14.25
N GLY A 137 14.82 -1.81 15.31
CA GLY A 137 15.00 -2.85 16.32
C GLY A 137 14.75 -4.24 15.74
N ILE A 138 13.64 -4.43 15.01
CA ILE A 138 13.31 -5.71 14.37
C ILE A 138 14.37 -6.09 13.32
N VAL A 139 14.78 -5.15 12.48
CA VAL A 139 15.82 -5.40 11.46
C VAL A 139 17.13 -5.80 12.13
N SER A 140 17.56 -5.06 13.15
CA SER A 140 18.81 -5.35 13.86
C SER A 140 18.78 -6.72 14.52
N GLU A 141 17.72 -7.03 15.26
CA GLU A 141 17.54 -8.32 15.92
C GLU A 141 17.47 -9.48 14.92
N THR A 142 16.83 -9.28 13.77
CA THR A 142 16.79 -10.29 12.69
C THR A 142 18.18 -10.61 12.17
N VAL A 143 19.02 -9.59 11.93
CA VAL A 143 20.40 -9.77 11.44
C VAL A 143 21.26 -10.48 12.49
N ILE A 144 21.19 -10.02 13.74
CA ILE A 144 21.91 -10.63 14.87
C ILE A 144 21.50 -12.10 15.05
N TRP A 145 20.19 -12.38 14.95
CA TRP A 145 19.63 -13.72 15.07
C TRP A 145 20.13 -14.66 13.99
N MET A 146 20.08 -14.22 12.73
CA MET A 146 20.57 -15.00 11.59
C MET A 146 22.08 -15.24 11.68
N SER A 147 22.85 -14.22 12.07
CA SER A 147 24.29 -14.38 12.28
C SER A 147 24.59 -15.43 13.35
N SER A 148 23.89 -15.38 14.48
CA SER A 148 24.10 -16.29 15.61
C SER A 148 23.69 -17.74 15.27
N ALA A 149 22.57 -17.91 14.56
CA ALA A 149 22.03 -19.23 14.26
C ALA A 149 22.72 -19.94 13.08
N LEU A 150 23.21 -19.18 12.08
CA LEU A 150 23.77 -19.74 10.85
C LEU A 150 25.31 -19.82 10.85
N LYS A 151 26.00 -19.09 11.75
CA LYS A 151 27.46 -19.14 11.91
C LYS A 151 27.89 -19.48 13.35
N PRO A 152 27.48 -20.62 13.92
CA PRO A 152 27.76 -20.92 15.32
C PRO A 152 29.26 -21.09 15.66
N ASN A 153 30.11 -21.42 14.66
CA ASN A 153 31.52 -21.78 14.87
C ASN A 153 32.55 -20.83 14.19
N GLY A 154 32.15 -19.66 13.68
CA GLY A 154 33.08 -18.78 12.94
C GLY A 154 32.85 -17.29 13.20
N THR A 155 33.90 -16.59 13.66
CA THR A 155 33.96 -15.16 14.04
C THR A 155 32.92 -14.73 15.07
N SER A 156 33.29 -13.91 16.05
CA SER A 156 32.39 -13.48 17.13
C SER A 156 31.01 -13.08 16.58
N PRO A 157 29.90 -13.60 17.12
CA PRO A 157 28.56 -13.22 16.69
C PRO A 157 28.45 -11.70 16.66
N ILE A 158 27.83 -11.15 15.61
CA ILE A 158 27.50 -9.72 15.57
C ILE A 158 26.62 -9.44 16.79
N SER A 159 27.20 -8.88 17.85
CA SER A 159 26.49 -8.57 19.09
C SER A 159 25.83 -7.19 19.01
N GLN A 160 26.39 -6.32 18.17
CA GLN A 160 25.87 -5.00 17.83
C GLN A 160 26.19 -4.69 16.36
N LEU A 161 25.28 -4.01 15.67
CA LEU A 161 25.57 -3.46 14.36
C LEU A 161 26.46 -2.23 14.57
N GLU A 162 27.77 -2.38 14.31
CA GLU A 162 28.77 -1.31 14.49
C GLU A 162 28.53 -0.13 13.54
N GLU A 163 27.96 -0.38 12.36
CA GLU A 163 27.51 0.63 11.41
C GLU A 163 25.98 0.76 11.48
N GLY A 164 25.49 2.00 11.51
CA GLY A 164 24.05 2.28 11.46
C GLY A 164 23.37 1.65 10.23
N LEU A 165 22.06 1.42 10.33
CA LEU A 165 21.29 0.79 9.27
C LEU A 165 21.31 1.67 8.00
N ALA A 166 21.70 1.11 6.85
CA ALA A 166 21.82 1.85 5.59
C ALA A 166 20.50 2.02 4.82
N TYR A 167 19.50 1.16 5.08
CA TYR A 167 18.23 1.19 4.34
C TYR A 167 17.43 2.51 4.48
N PRO A 168 17.44 3.29 5.59
CA PRO A 168 16.72 4.55 5.66
C PRO A 168 17.19 5.58 4.63
N TYR A 169 18.49 5.63 4.33
CA TYR A 169 19.04 6.49 3.28
C TYR A 169 18.52 6.09 1.91
N ARG A 170 18.50 4.79 1.63
CA ARG A 170 17.92 4.23 0.40
C ARG A 170 16.43 4.55 0.28
N GLU A 171 15.64 4.34 1.33
CA GLU A 171 14.20 4.63 1.33
C GLU A 171 13.93 6.12 1.09
N THR A 172 14.73 7.00 1.69
CA THR A 172 14.63 8.45 1.48
C THR A 172 14.96 8.83 0.03
N ALA A 173 16.04 8.29 -0.54
CA ALA A 173 16.42 8.52 -1.93
C ALA A 173 15.37 8.00 -2.93
N MET A 174 14.78 6.84 -2.64
CA MET A 174 13.69 6.27 -3.45
C MET A 174 12.43 7.13 -3.37
N LEU A 175 12.06 7.62 -2.19
CA LEU A 175 10.93 8.52 -2.01
C LEU A 175 11.12 9.82 -2.81
N LEU A 176 12.30 10.44 -2.74
CA LEU A 176 12.65 11.62 -3.53
C LEU A 176 12.58 11.35 -5.04
N SER A 177 13.01 10.16 -5.47
CA SER A 177 12.95 9.74 -6.87
C SER A 177 11.51 9.55 -7.35
N VAL A 178 10.63 8.98 -6.51
CA VAL A 178 9.19 8.86 -6.80
C VAL A 178 8.53 10.24 -6.94
N PHE A 179 8.80 11.16 -6.02
CA PHE A 179 8.30 12.54 -6.12
C PHE A 179 8.84 13.27 -7.35
N SER A 180 10.12 13.07 -7.69
CA SER A 180 10.75 13.68 -8.86
C SER A 180 10.14 13.14 -10.16
N LEU A 181 9.97 11.82 -10.28
CA LEU A 181 9.34 11.17 -11.43
C LEU A 181 7.92 11.70 -11.64
N LEU A 182 7.09 11.69 -10.59
CA LEU A 182 5.73 12.21 -10.68
C LEU A 182 5.71 13.72 -10.90
N GLY A 183 6.67 14.45 -10.35
CA GLY A 183 6.89 15.88 -10.54
C GLY A 183 7.11 16.26 -12.00
N LEU A 184 7.67 15.38 -12.84
CA LEU A 184 7.82 15.61 -14.29
C LEU A 184 6.49 15.78 -15.01
N THR A 185 5.39 15.26 -14.44
CA THR A 185 4.03 15.46 -14.97
C THR A 185 3.73 16.94 -15.18
N PHE A 186 4.14 17.80 -14.25
CA PHE A 186 3.77 19.21 -14.24
C PHE A 186 4.41 20.02 -15.38
N PRO A 187 5.76 20.10 -15.50
CA PRO A 187 6.39 20.83 -16.59
C PRO A 187 6.09 20.19 -17.95
N VAL A 188 6.18 18.86 -18.08
CA VAL A 188 5.99 18.20 -19.39
C VAL A 188 4.60 18.43 -19.95
N SER A 189 3.55 18.36 -19.12
CA SER A 189 2.18 18.61 -19.60
C SER A 189 1.98 20.05 -20.11
N THR A 190 2.73 21.03 -19.59
CA THR A 190 2.66 22.42 -20.11
C THR A 190 3.24 22.57 -21.50
N PHE A 191 4.25 21.75 -21.85
CA PHE A 191 4.83 21.73 -23.19
C PHE A 191 3.95 20.94 -24.19
N LEU A 192 3.32 19.86 -23.74
CA LEU A 192 2.46 19.02 -24.58
C LEU A 192 1.12 19.68 -24.95
N LEU A 193 0.64 20.62 -24.13
CA LEU A 193 -0.69 21.23 -24.26
C LEU A 193 -0.61 22.70 -24.72
N PRO A 194 -1.65 23.21 -25.41
CA PRO A 194 -1.66 24.59 -25.88
C PRO A 194 -1.71 25.57 -24.70
N ARG A 195 -0.95 26.69 -24.81
CA ARG A 195 -0.77 27.70 -23.74
C ARG A 195 -2.05 28.41 -23.29
N LYS A 196 -3.11 28.38 -24.10
CA LYS A 196 -4.43 28.91 -23.72
C LYS A 196 -5.42 27.76 -23.59
N PRO A 197 -6.02 27.57 -22.40
CA PRO A 197 -7.08 26.59 -22.26
C PRO A 197 -8.23 26.97 -23.22
N PRO A 198 -8.82 26.01 -23.95
CA PRO A 198 -10.00 26.30 -24.74
C PRO A 198 -11.07 26.91 -23.81
N ASN A 199 -11.78 27.95 -24.28
CA ASN A 199 -12.86 28.57 -23.53
C ASN A 199 -14.08 27.63 -23.50
N ARG A 200 -13.97 26.53 -22.76
CA ARG A 200 -15.06 25.58 -22.54
C ARG A 200 -15.94 26.13 -21.41
N LYS A 201 -17.22 26.39 -21.71
CA LYS A 201 -18.25 26.49 -20.67
C LYS A 201 -18.24 25.18 -19.87
N ALA A 202 -18.56 25.23 -18.57
CA ALA A 202 -18.63 24.04 -17.74
C ALA A 202 -19.57 23.00 -18.40
N ILE A 203 -18.98 21.94 -18.96
CA ILE A 203 -19.69 20.95 -19.76
C ILE A 203 -20.72 20.24 -18.86
N GLY A 204 -21.98 20.19 -19.30
CA GLY A 204 -23.03 19.39 -18.66
C GLY A 204 -23.63 19.93 -17.36
N VAL A 205 -23.20 21.10 -16.86
CA VAL A 205 -23.81 21.77 -15.70
C VAL A 205 -24.87 22.76 -16.19
N GLU A 206 -26.15 22.47 -15.94
CA GLU A 206 -27.24 23.35 -16.36
C GLU A 206 -27.39 24.54 -15.39
N GLN A 207 -27.28 24.30 -14.07
CA GLN A 207 -27.37 25.32 -13.01
C GLN A 207 -26.57 24.89 -11.77
N GLY A 208 -26.02 25.86 -11.02
CA GLY A 208 -25.53 25.69 -9.64
C GLY A 208 -24.11 25.13 -9.44
N SER A 209 -23.61 25.25 -8.21
CA SER A 209 -22.39 24.63 -7.71
C SER A 209 -22.62 24.04 -6.32
N ILE A 210 -21.76 23.09 -5.92
CA ILE A 210 -21.80 22.47 -4.59
C ILE A 210 -20.69 23.07 -3.73
N LYS A 211 -21.05 23.46 -2.50
CA LYS A 211 -20.07 23.94 -1.50
C LYS A 211 -19.06 22.83 -1.16
N ASP A 212 -17.79 23.21 -1.05
CA ASP A 212 -16.65 22.33 -0.75
C ASP A 212 -16.89 21.33 0.40
N TRP A 213 -17.46 21.79 1.52
CA TRP A 213 -17.71 20.92 2.67
C TRP A 213 -18.73 19.82 2.39
N LYS A 214 -19.71 20.05 1.49
CA LYS A 214 -20.68 19.03 1.07
C LYS A 214 -20.01 17.99 0.19
N ILE A 215 -19.11 18.41 -0.72
CA ILE A 215 -18.31 17.49 -1.53
C ILE A 215 -17.44 16.63 -0.62
N MET A 216 -16.74 17.25 0.33
CA MET A 216 -15.93 16.55 1.33
C MET A 216 -16.76 15.54 2.14
N ALA A 217 -17.94 15.94 2.62
CA ALA A 217 -18.81 15.07 3.40
C ALA A 217 -19.34 13.90 2.58
N ILE A 218 -19.84 14.13 1.36
CA ILE A 218 -20.33 13.06 0.48
C ILE A 218 -19.20 12.11 0.11
N TRP A 219 -18.08 12.66 -0.37
CA TRP A 219 -16.95 11.86 -0.83
C TRP A 219 -16.30 11.08 0.31
N GLY A 220 -16.11 11.73 1.47
CA GLY A 220 -15.58 11.13 2.68
C GLY A 220 -16.47 10.04 3.23
N ALA A 221 -17.77 10.32 3.38
CA ALA A 221 -18.74 9.34 3.87
C ALA A 221 -18.81 8.12 2.95
N LEU A 222 -18.94 8.33 1.63
CA LEU A 222 -18.96 7.21 0.68
C LEU A 222 -17.67 6.40 0.72
N SER A 223 -16.51 7.07 0.68
CA SER A 223 -15.23 6.38 0.64
C SER A 223 -14.96 5.56 1.91
N ILE A 224 -15.19 6.13 3.10
CA ILE A 224 -14.94 5.44 4.37
C ILE A 224 -16.00 4.37 4.64
N ALA A 225 -17.29 4.66 4.45
CA ALA A 225 -18.36 3.71 4.75
C ALA A 225 -18.33 2.48 3.83
N LEU A 226 -17.88 2.66 2.58
CA LEU A 226 -17.79 1.55 1.63
C LEU A 226 -16.47 0.79 1.72
N LEU A 227 -15.47 1.25 2.46
CA LEU A 227 -14.15 0.60 2.53
C LEU A 227 -14.25 -0.86 3.01
N LEU A 228 -14.84 -1.10 4.20
CA LEU A 228 -14.94 -2.44 4.76
C LEU A 228 -15.86 -3.38 3.94
N PRO A 229 -17.11 -3.00 3.58
CA PRO A 229 -17.99 -3.88 2.80
C PRO A 229 -17.38 -4.32 1.47
N THR A 230 -16.70 -3.41 0.77
CA THR A 230 -16.10 -3.70 -0.54
C THR A 230 -14.83 -4.53 -0.43
N PHE A 231 -14.05 -4.34 0.64
CA PHE A 231 -12.95 -5.24 0.96
C PHE A 231 -13.44 -6.67 1.19
N LEU A 232 -14.52 -6.84 1.96
CA LEU A 232 -15.10 -8.17 2.20
C LEU A 232 -15.69 -8.79 0.92
N LEU A 233 -16.36 -7.98 0.09
CA LEU A 233 -16.90 -8.42 -1.20
C LEU A 233 -15.82 -9.03 -2.10
N SER A 234 -14.62 -8.44 -2.11
CA SER A 234 -13.53 -8.92 -2.96
C SER A 234 -13.00 -10.30 -2.58
N PHE A 235 -13.19 -10.75 -1.33
CA PHE A 235 -12.85 -12.13 -0.95
C PHE A 235 -13.81 -13.14 -1.58
N SER A 236 -15.07 -12.75 -1.82
CA SER A 236 -16.05 -13.56 -2.56
C SER A 236 -15.92 -13.39 -4.08
N LEU A 237 -15.48 -12.22 -4.54
CA LEU A 237 -15.29 -11.90 -5.95
C LEU A 237 -13.86 -11.36 -6.21
N PRO A 238 -12.84 -12.25 -6.21
CA PRO A 238 -11.43 -11.88 -6.31
C PRO A 238 -11.04 -11.53 -7.75
N PHE A 239 -11.63 -10.46 -8.27
CA PHE A 239 -11.36 -9.95 -9.61
C PHE A 239 -11.04 -8.44 -9.54
N PRO A 240 -9.89 -7.98 -10.07
CA PRO A 240 -8.79 -8.76 -10.67
C PRO A 240 -8.11 -9.72 -9.67
N PRO A 241 -7.54 -10.86 -10.09
CA PRO A 241 -7.08 -11.93 -9.20
C PRO A 241 -5.73 -11.60 -8.55
N VAL A 242 -5.74 -10.61 -7.67
CA VAL A 242 -4.61 -10.26 -6.81
C VAL A 242 -5.10 -9.93 -5.41
N LEU A 243 -4.32 -10.32 -4.41
CA LEU A 243 -4.62 -10.11 -2.99
C LEU A 243 -4.64 -8.61 -2.68
N PHE A 244 -5.70 -8.14 -2.02
CA PHE A 244 -5.97 -6.73 -1.68
C PHE A 244 -6.15 -5.77 -2.87
N GLY A 245 -5.51 -6.01 -4.02
CA GLY A 245 -5.70 -5.21 -5.23
C GLY A 245 -7.13 -5.30 -5.79
N SER A 246 -7.73 -6.49 -5.75
CA SER A 246 -9.17 -6.69 -6.01
C SER A 246 -10.03 -5.82 -5.10
N SER A 247 -9.72 -5.81 -3.80
CA SER A 247 -10.42 -5.03 -2.78
C SER A 247 -10.40 -3.54 -3.07
N ILE A 248 -9.23 -3.00 -3.43
CA ILE A 248 -9.10 -1.58 -3.80
C ILE A 248 -9.86 -1.28 -5.09
N ALA A 249 -9.77 -2.13 -6.12
CA ALA A 249 -10.50 -1.93 -7.36
C ALA A 249 -12.02 -1.89 -7.15
N TRP A 250 -12.57 -2.87 -6.44
CA TRP A 250 -13.99 -2.91 -6.10
C TRP A 250 -14.41 -1.72 -5.22
N TRP A 251 -13.59 -1.37 -4.23
CA TRP A 251 -13.85 -0.22 -3.39
C TRP A 251 -14.00 1.06 -4.21
N LEU A 252 -13.02 1.39 -5.05
CA LEU A 252 -13.05 2.60 -5.85
C LEU A 252 -14.19 2.57 -6.87
N LEU A 253 -14.44 1.44 -7.52
CA LEU A 253 -15.55 1.31 -8.47
C LEU A 253 -16.91 1.52 -7.79
N ILE A 254 -17.14 0.92 -6.63
CA ILE A 254 -18.43 1.02 -5.92
C ILE A 254 -18.62 2.42 -5.36
N VAL A 255 -17.57 3.07 -4.86
CA VAL A 255 -17.59 4.51 -4.50
C VAL A 255 -17.97 5.36 -5.70
N ALA A 256 -17.44 5.06 -6.89
CA ALA A 256 -17.78 5.79 -8.12
C ALA A 256 -19.25 5.60 -8.52
N ILE A 257 -19.75 4.35 -8.49
CA ILE A 257 -21.15 4.02 -8.79
C ILE A 257 -22.09 4.74 -7.82
N ALA A 258 -21.79 4.69 -6.51
CA ALA A 258 -22.54 5.43 -5.50
C ALA A 258 -22.45 6.94 -5.74
N GLY A 259 -21.27 7.45 -6.13
CA GLY A 259 -21.06 8.85 -6.49
C GLY A 259 -21.95 9.30 -7.65
N VAL A 260 -22.11 8.48 -8.71
CA VAL A 260 -23.04 8.73 -9.82
C VAL A 260 -24.48 8.73 -9.34
N PHE A 261 -24.87 7.77 -8.50
CA PHE A 261 -26.20 7.75 -7.91
C PHE A 261 -26.51 9.04 -7.14
N PHE A 262 -25.54 9.54 -6.36
CA PHE A 262 -25.67 10.82 -5.67
C PHE A 262 -25.80 12.00 -6.64
N ILE A 263 -25.03 12.05 -7.73
CA ILE A 263 -25.14 13.09 -8.76
C ILE A 263 -26.53 13.10 -9.41
N LEU A 264 -27.09 11.92 -9.69
CA LEU A 264 -28.36 11.78 -10.38
C LEU A 264 -29.58 12.05 -9.50
N PHE A 265 -29.56 11.56 -8.25
CA PHE A 265 -30.77 11.47 -7.44
C PHE A 265 -30.72 12.32 -6.17
N VAL A 266 -29.55 12.55 -5.59
CA VAL A 266 -29.43 13.20 -4.27
C VAL A 266 -29.07 14.67 -4.43
N ILE A 267 -28.00 14.98 -5.16
CA ILE A 267 -27.49 16.34 -5.41
C ILE A 267 -28.58 17.30 -5.92
N PRO A 268 -29.38 16.95 -6.95
CA PRO A 268 -30.39 17.87 -7.49
C PRO A 268 -31.45 18.29 -6.47
N ARG A 269 -31.70 17.46 -5.44
CA ARG A 269 -32.72 17.72 -4.41
C ARG A 269 -32.27 18.75 -3.37
N PHE A 270 -30.97 18.90 -3.11
CA PHE A 270 -30.48 19.77 -2.02
C PHE A 270 -29.56 20.91 -2.46
N SER A 271 -29.01 20.87 -3.67
CA SER A 271 -28.16 21.95 -4.21
C SER A 271 -28.80 22.70 -5.37
N GLY A 272 -29.92 22.20 -5.92
CA GLY A 272 -30.51 22.69 -7.15
C GLY A 272 -29.65 22.45 -8.39
N ALA A 273 -28.49 21.81 -8.24
CA ALA A 273 -27.58 21.57 -9.35
C ALA A 273 -28.10 20.43 -10.23
N ARG A 274 -28.34 20.73 -11.51
CA ARG A 274 -28.88 19.78 -12.50
C ARG A 274 -27.84 19.45 -13.55
N PHE A 275 -27.81 18.17 -13.93
CA PHE A 275 -26.79 17.63 -14.81
C PHE A 275 -27.40 16.85 -15.96
N ARG A 276 -26.87 17.09 -17.15
CA ARG A 276 -27.18 16.26 -18.31
C ARG A 276 -26.06 15.24 -18.50
N MET A 277 -26.19 14.09 -17.81
CA MET A 277 -25.15 13.04 -17.82
C MET A 277 -24.76 12.59 -19.22
N ARG A 278 -25.71 12.54 -20.17
CA ARG A 278 -25.41 12.19 -21.57
C ARG A 278 -24.38 13.13 -22.19
N THR A 279 -24.58 14.44 -22.03
CA THR A 279 -23.67 15.48 -22.53
C THR A 279 -22.33 15.42 -21.80
N LEU A 280 -22.36 15.22 -20.49
CA LEU A 280 -21.16 15.06 -19.68
C LEU A 280 -20.31 13.91 -20.21
N VAL A 281 -20.89 12.73 -20.44
CA VAL A 281 -20.15 11.56 -20.94
C VAL A 281 -19.64 11.78 -22.36
N SER A 282 -20.47 12.30 -23.28
CA SER A 282 -20.10 12.45 -24.69
C SER A 282 -19.04 13.50 -24.95
N GLU A 283 -18.97 14.55 -24.12
CA GLU A 283 -18.06 15.68 -24.32
C GLU A 283 -16.87 15.68 -23.36
N SER A 284 -16.84 14.78 -22.37
CA SER A 284 -15.73 14.70 -21.39
C SER A 284 -14.43 14.17 -21.97
N PHE A 285 -14.45 13.45 -23.09
CA PHE A 285 -13.27 12.81 -23.64
C PHE A 285 -12.99 13.30 -25.06
N THR A 286 -11.74 13.71 -25.30
CA THR A 286 -11.27 14.08 -26.64
C THR A 286 -10.06 13.25 -27.02
N ARG A 287 -9.94 12.88 -28.31
CA ARG A 287 -8.81 12.06 -28.79
C ARG A 287 -7.45 12.67 -28.42
N ARG A 288 -7.32 14.00 -28.54
CA ARG A 288 -6.10 14.74 -28.23
C ARG A 288 -5.72 14.70 -26.74
N GLU A 289 -6.69 14.91 -25.85
CA GLU A 289 -6.43 14.89 -24.40
C GLU A 289 -6.14 13.45 -23.92
N THR A 290 -6.86 12.46 -24.46
CA THR A 290 -6.59 11.04 -24.20
C THR A 290 -5.19 10.63 -24.69
N SER A 291 -4.79 11.01 -25.90
CA SER A 291 -3.46 10.71 -26.41
C SER A 291 -2.38 11.38 -25.58
N ALA A 292 -2.57 12.65 -25.18
CA ALA A 292 -1.63 13.36 -24.32
C ALA A 292 -1.48 12.68 -22.93
N ALA A 293 -2.57 12.23 -22.31
CA ALA A 293 -2.53 11.47 -21.07
C ALA A 293 -1.75 10.16 -21.20
N ILE A 294 -2.01 9.41 -22.26
CA ILE A 294 -1.31 8.15 -22.56
C ILE A 294 0.17 8.41 -22.80
N SER A 295 0.53 9.41 -23.61
CA SER A 295 1.93 9.78 -23.84
C SER A 295 2.64 10.18 -22.56
N LEU A 296 1.98 10.92 -21.67
CA LEU A 296 2.55 11.31 -20.39
C LEU A 296 2.78 10.09 -19.48
N PHE A 297 1.81 9.19 -19.40
CA PHE A 297 1.97 7.92 -18.68
C PHE A 297 3.11 7.07 -19.26
N LEU A 298 3.15 6.90 -20.59
CA LEU A 298 4.19 6.13 -21.28
C LEU A 298 5.57 6.72 -21.03
N MET A 299 5.72 8.04 -21.00
CA MET A 299 6.99 8.68 -20.64
C MET A 299 7.45 8.26 -19.24
N LEU A 300 6.58 8.32 -18.23
CA LEU A 300 6.92 7.90 -16.87
C LEU A 300 7.26 6.39 -16.81
N TYR A 301 6.49 5.56 -17.50
CA TYR A 301 6.74 4.12 -17.59
C TYR A 301 8.09 3.83 -18.26
N ILE A 302 8.42 4.52 -19.35
CA ILE A 302 9.70 4.37 -20.06
C ILE A 302 10.87 4.79 -19.18
N ILE A 303 10.75 5.88 -18.41
CA ILE A 303 11.80 6.28 -17.46
C ILE A 303 12.05 5.17 -16.43
N VAL A 304 11.00 4.60 -15.85
CA VAL A 304 11.15 3.47 -14.90
C VAL A 304 11.71 2.22 -15.56
N TYR A 305 11.29 1.94 -16.80
CA TYR A 305 11.83 0.85 -17.59
C TYR A 305 13.34 1.01 -17.85
N LEU A 306 13.78 2.23 -18.19
CA LEU A 306 15.20 2.53 -18.40
C LEU A 306 16.01 2.44 -17.10
N ILE A 307 15.45 2.88 -15.97
CA ILE A 307 16.10 2.72 -14.65
C ILE A 307 16.28 1.23 -14.31
N ASP A 308 15.25 0.42 -14.52
CA ASP A 308 15.32 -1.04 -14.29
C ASP A 308 16.29 -1.72 -15.25
N LEU A 309 16.31 -1.32 -16.53
CA LEU A 309 17.20 -1.89 -17.54
C LEU A 309 18.68 -1.51 -17.33
N LEU A 310 18.96 -0.23 -17.06
CA LEU A 310 20.32 0.31 -16.99
C LEU A 310 20.95 0.13 -15.62
N LEU A 311 20.16 0.21 -14.54
CA LEU A 311 20.66 0.18 -13.16
C LEU A 311 20.25 -1.08 -12.41
N GLY A 312 19.35 -1.91 -12.95
CA GLY A 312 18.81 -3.08 -12.23
C GLY A 312 17.95 -2.68 -11.02
N MET A 313 17.46 -1.44 -10.97
CA MET A 313 16.75 -0.87 -9.83
C MET A 313 15.26 -0.73 -10.11
N ASN A 314 14.44 -1.03 -9.10
CA ASN A 314 13.01 -0.73 -9.14
C ASN A 314 12.72 0.49 -8.26
N LEU A 315 11.85 1.40 -8.72
CA LEU A 315 11.40 2.55 -7.93
C LEU A 315 10.29 2.12 -6.97
N TRP A 316 10.73 1.49 -5.90
CA TRP A 316 9.92 1.14 -4.75
C TRP A 316 10.36 1.95 -3.53
N ILE A 317 9.40 2.30 -2.70
CA ILE A 317 9.68 2.49 -1.28
C ILE A 317 9.45 1.14 -0.60
N PHE A 318 9.41 1.06 0.73
CA PHE A 318 9.05 -0.16 1.45
C PHE A 318 7.76 -0.85 0.94
N VAL A 319 6.91 -0.13 0.19
CA VAL A 319 5.90 -0.69 -0.72
C VAL A 319 6.32 -0.52 -2.20
N PRO A 320 6.22 -1.57 -3.03
CA PRO A 320 6.59 -1.53 -4.44
C PRO A 320 5.66 -0.68 -5.32
N ILE A 321 5.82 0.65 -5.33
CA ILE A 321 4.94 1.57 -6.08
C ILE A 321 5.05 1.39 -7.61
N PHE A 322 6.25 1.55 -8.18
CA PHE A 322 6.46 1.47 -9.63
C PHE A 322 7.37 0.30 -10.00
N LYS A 323 6.79 -0.69 -10.70
CA LYS A 323 7.50 -1.87 -11.20
C LYS A 323 7.31 -2.05 -12.69
N VAL A 324 8.36 -2.51 -13.37
CA VAL A 324 8.25 -2.92 -14.77
C VAL A 324 7.39 -4.18 -14.89
N LEU A 325 6.37 -4.14 -15.75
CA LEU A 325 5.46 -5.26 -15.96
C LEU A 325 6.06 -6.25 -16.97
N ARG A 326 6.99 -7.11 -16.49
CA ARG A 326 7.76 -8.02 -17.35
C ARG A 326 6.98 -9.23 -17.87
N THR A 327 5.91 -9.64 -17.20
CA THR A 327 5.16 -10.85 -17.56
C THR A 327 3.83 -10.52 -18.23
N ALA A 328 3.41 -11.37 -19.17
CA ALA A 328 2.10 -11.24 -19.81
C ALA A 328 0.96 -11.17 -18.77
N ALA A 329 1.03 -11.97 -17.69
CA ALA A 329 0.05 -11.94 -16.62
C ALA A 329 -0.04 -10.56 -15.92
N ARG A 330 1.09 -9.89 -15.68
CA ARG A 330 1.13 -8.54 -15.08
C ARG A 330 0.61 -7.46 -16.03
N ILE A 331 0.88 -7.59 -17.33
CA ILE A 331 0.33 -6.70 -18.37
C ILE A 331 -1.19 -6.89 -18.47
N THR A 332 -1.68 -8.12 -18.47
CA THR A 332 -3.12 -8.42 -18.46
C THR A 332 -3.80 -7.85 -17.22
N LEU A 333 -3.19 -7.98 -16.03
CA LEU A 333 -3.69 -7.35 -14.81
C LEU A 333 -3.78 -5.83 -14.96
N PHE A 334 -2.74 -5.17 -15.47
CA PHE A 334 -2.74 -3.74 -15.73
C PHE A 334 -3.94 -3.34 -16.59
N LEU A 335 -4.15 -4.02 -17.72
CA LEU A 335 -5.30 -3.76 -18.59
C LEU A 335 -6.65 -4.01 -17.89
N THR A 336 -6.71 -5.01 -17.02
CA THR A 336 -7.92 -5.38 -16.26
C THR A 336 -8.28 -4.33 -15.20
N PHE A 337 -7.30 -3.66 -14.62
CA PHE A 337 -7.53 -2.59 -13.64
C PHE A 337 -8.04 -1.28 -14.27
N ILE A 338 -7.72 -1.01 -15.55
CA ILE A 338 -8.04 0.27 -16.20
C ILE A 338 -9.55 0.61 -16.11
N PRO A 339 -10.51 -0.28 -16.44
CA PRO A 339 -11.93 0.06 -16.35
C PRO A 339 -12.40 0.49 -14.96
N PHE A 340 -11.92 -0.17 -13.90
CA PHE A 340 -12.28 0.16 -12.51
C PHE A 340 -11.85 1.59 -12.18
N PHE A 341 -10.59 1.91 -12.44
CA PHE A 341 -10.03 3.21 -12.11
C PHE A 341 -10.50 4.31 -13.05
N LEU A 342 -10.78 4.01 -14.32
CA LEU A 342 -11.33 4.97 -15.27
C LEU A 342 -12.68 5.49 -14.81
N VAL A 343 -13.59 4.60 -14.37
CA VAL A 343 -14.90 4.99 -13.82
C VAL A 343 -14.72 5.83 -12.55
N PHE A 344 -13.84 5.41 -11.66
CA PHE A 344 -13.57 6.16 -10.43
C PHE A 344 -13.03 7.56 -10.67
N PHE A 345 -11.96 7.71 -11.46
CA PHE A 345 -11.37 9.02 -11.70
C PHE A 345 -12.24 9.92 -12.56
N TYR A 346 -13.10 9.35 -13.40
CA TYR A 346 -14.13 10.10 -14.11
C TYR A 346 -15.10 10.77 -13.13
N VAL A 347 -15.67 9.99 -12.20
CA VAL A 347 -16.62 10.50 -11.20
C VAL A 347 -15.93 11.46 -10.23
N GLU A 348 -14.72 11.14 -9.79
CA GLU A 348 -13.89 12.04 -8.98
C GLU A 348 -13.69 13.39 -9.68
N GLY A 349 -13.34 13.37 -10.97
CA GLY A 349 -13.16 14.59 -11.75
C GLY A 349 -14.42 15.46 -11.80
N ILE A 350 -15.60 14.84 -11.86
CA ILE A 350 -16.87 15.57 -11.78
C ILE A 350 -17.01 16.27 -10.42
N TYR A 351 -16.81 15.55 -9.31
CA TYR A 351 -16.92 16.12 -7.97
C TYR A 351 -15.90 17.23 -7.69
N LEU A 352 -14.63 17.02 -8.04
CA LEU A 352 -13.56 17.93 -7.64
C LEU A 352 -13.41 19.14 -8.58
N HIS A 353 -13.70 18.97 -9.88
CA HIS A 353 -13.39 19.98 -10.89
C HIS A 353 -14.63 20.61 -11.54
N ILE A 354 -15.73 19.87 -11.66
CA ILE A 354 -16.96 20.37 -12.32
C ILE A 354 -17.97 20.91 -11.30
N LEU A 355 -18.29 20.12 -10.26
CA LEU A 355 -19.33 20.46 -9.27
C LEU A 355 -18.96 21.63 -8.36
N ARG A 356 -17.65 21.86 -8.19
CA ARG A 356 -17.13 22.71 -7.14
C ARG A 356 -17.20 24.22 -7.43
N GLY A 357 -17.60 24.61 -8.65
CA GLY A 357 -17.90 25.98 -9.07
C GLY A 357 -16.96 27.08 -8.56
N GLY A 358 -15.99 27.48 -9.38
CA GLY A 358 -15.20 28.68 -9.10
C GLY A 358 -13.97 28.80 -10.00
N ARG A 359 -13.92 29.89 -10.77
CA ARG A 359 -12.66 30.47 -11.27
C ARG A 359 -12.46 31.77 -10.50
N GLY A 360 -11.69 31.70 -9.42
CA GLY A 360 -11.18 32.86 -8.71
C GLY A 360 -9.91 33.40 -9.37
N GLU A 361 -9.49 34.57 -8.90
CA GLU A 361 -8.38 35.39 -9.42
C GLU A 361 -7.10 34.63 -9.77
N SER A 362 -6.35 35.18 -10.73
CA SER A 362 -5.08 34.62 -11.20
C SER A 362 -3.90 35.09 -10.34
N GLY A 363 -3.14 34.14 -9.79
CA GLY A 363 -1.89 34.38 -9.08
C GLY A 363 -1.31 33.08 -8.54
N PHE A 364 0.02 32.97 -8.44
CA PHE A 364 0.69 31.73 -8.00
C PHE A 364 0.21 31.26 -6.61
N LEU A 365 0.10 32.18 -5.64
CA LEU A 365 -0.37 31.85 -4.30
C LEU A 365 -1.84 31.40 -4.30
N THR A 366 -2.70 32.09 -5.05
CA THR A 366 -4.12 31.72 -5.18
C THR A 366 -4.30 30.35 -5.83
N GLU A 367 -3.48 30.03 -6.84
CA GLU A 367 -3.47 28.73 -7.50
C GLU A 367 -2.95 27.60 -6.59
N ALA A 368 -1.86 27.84 -5.85
CA ALA A 368 -1.34 26.90 -4.87
C ALA A 368 -2.37 26.61 -3.76
N LEU A 369 -3.03 27.63 -3.24
CA LEU A 369 -4.11 27.50 -2.26
C LEU A 369 -5.32 26.75 -2.83
N ALA A 370 -5.69 27.01 -4.09
CA ALA A 370 -6.79 26.31 -4.76
C ALA A 370 -6.48 24.80 -4.94
N MET A 371 -5.26 24.46 -5.34
CA MET A 371 -4.80 23.07 -5.42
C MET A 371 -4.81 22.42 -4.04
N GLY A 372 -4.20 23.06 -3.04
CA GLY A 372 -4.15 22.59 -1.66
C GLY A 372 -5.54 22.37 -1.06
N LYS A 373 -6.51 23.25 -1.34
CA LYS A 373 -7.90 23.09 -0.92
C LYS A 373 -8.58 21.89 -1.60
N THR A 374 -8.29 21.64 -2.87
CA THR A 374 -8.80 20.47 -3.61
C THR A 374 -8.27 19.16 -3.02
N ILE A 375 -6.96 19.11 -2.77
CA ILE A 375 -6.31 18.01 -2.09
C ILE A 375 -6.95 17.82 -0.71
N GLY A 376 -7.06 18.88 0.09
CA GLY A 376 -7.64 18.85 1.43
C GLY A 376 -9.06 18.29 1.47
N ILE A 377 -9.94 18.68 0.54
CA ILE A 377 -11.30 18.13 0.43
C ILE A 377 -11.27 16.61 0.18
N LYS A 378 -10.35 16.15 -0.67
CA LYS A 378 -10.22 14.73 -0.96
C LYS A 378 -9.69 13.96 0.25
N ILE A 379 -8.63 14.47 0.89
CA ILE A 379 -7.87 13.69 1.87
C ILE A 379 -8.30 13.86 3.33
N ALA A 380 -8.99 14.95 3.67
CA ALA A 380 -9.39 15.25 5.05
C ALA A 380 -10.14 14.10 5.76
N PRO A 381 -11.08 13.37 5.12
CA PRO A 381 -11.74 12.22 5.76
C PRO A 381 -10.77 11.12 6.19
N TYR A 382 -9.73 10.85 5.38
CA TYR A 382 -8.71 9.85 5.68
C TYR A 382 -7.76 10.33 6.78
N ILE A 383 -7.38 11.62 6.76
CA ILE A 383 -6.59 12.23 7.84
C ILE A 383 -7.34 12.15 9.17
N LEU A 384 -8.65 12.42 9.16
CA LEU A 384 -9.47 12.36 10.37
C LEU A 384 -9.49 10.96 10.98
N ILE A 385 -9.79 9.92 10.18
CA ILE A 385 -9.83 8.54 10.68
C ILE A 385 -8.43 8.04 11.09
N MET A 386 -7.38 8.42 10.38
CA MET A 386 -6.00 8.13 10.79
C MET A 386 -5.65 8.85 12.10
N GLY A 387 -6.07 10.09 12.28
CA GLY A 387 -5.89 10.83 13.54
C GLY A 387 -6.61 10.14 14.70
N LEU A 388 -7.85 9.71 14.49
CA LEU A 388 -8.62 8.94 15.47
C LEU A 388 -7.97 7.62 15.84
N GLN A 389 -7.24 6.97 14.93
CA GLN A 389 -6.54 5.70 15.17
C GLN A 389 -5.16 5.91 15.82
N TYR A 390 -4.30 6.72 15.19
CA TYR A 390 -2.88 6.79 15.54
C TYR A 390 -2.56 7.73 16.70
N ILE A 391 -3.32 8.83 16.88
CA ILE A 391 -3.09 9.76 18.00
C ILE A 391 -3.25 9.03 19.36
N PRO A 392 -4.39 8.39 19.68
CA PRO A 392 -4.51 7.64 20.93
C PRO A 392 -3.58 6.42 21.00
N MET A 393 -3.27 5.78 19.86
CA MET A 393 -2.37 4.62 19.81
C MET A 393 -0.95 4.95 20.25
N PHE A 394 -0.40 6.09 19.84
CA PHE A 394 0.97 6.48 20.18
C PHE A 394 1.05 7.35 21.44
N LEU A 395 0.03 8.16 21.75
CA LEU A 395 0.04 9.01 22.94
C LEU A 395 -0.46 8.32 24.20
N LEU A 396 -1.44 7.41 24.07
CA LEU A 396 -2.14 6.78 25.20
C LEU A 396 -1.95 5.26 25.26
N GLU A 397 -1.22 4.68 24.30
CA GLU A 397 -1.09 3.22 24.12
C GLU A 397 -2.45 2.49 23.95
N VAL A 398 -3.49 3.21 23.51
CA VAL A 398 -4.83 2.66 23.26
C VAL A 398 -5.02 2.45 21.76
N LYS A 399 -5.37 1.22 21.35
CA LYS A 399 -5.68 0.88 19.94
C LYS A 399 -7.21 0.96 19.71
N PRO A 400 -7.75 2.04 19.13
CA PRO A 400 -9.21 2.24 19.06
C PRO A 400 -9.89 1.25 18.13
N LEU A 401 -9.31 1.03 16.94
CA LEU A 401 -9.73 0.01 16.00
C LEU A 401 -8.69 -1.10 15.99
N THR A 402 -9.12 -2.32 16.32
CA THR A 402 -8.27 -3.53 16.31
C THR A 402 -8.73 -4.50 15.23
N SER A 403 -8.04 -5.63 15.14
CA SER A 403 -8.35 -6.73 14.22
C SER A 403 -8.31 -6.27 12.76
N PHE A 404 -9.07 -6.94 11.90
CA PHE A 404 -9.08 -6.64 10.47
C PHE A 404 -9.44 -5.19 10.16
N LEU A 405 -10.37 -4.57 10.93
CA LEU A 405 -10.75 -3.18 10.70
C LEU A 405 -9.58 -2.23 10.98
N GLY A 406 -8.87 -2.40 12.10
CA GLY A 406 -7.65 -1.63 12.39
C GLY A 406 -6.59 -1.83 11.31
N PHE A 407 -6.42 -3.06 10.83
CA PHE A 407 -5.47 -3.38 9.75
C PHE A 407 -5.80 -2.66 8.44
N LEU A 408 -7.08 -2.49 8.09
CA LEU A 408 -7.47 -1.70 6.91
C LEU A 408 -7.04 -0.23 7.01
N ILE A 409 -7.03 0.34 8.22
CA ILE A 409 -6.58 1.72 8.45
C ILE A 409 -5.08 1.87 8.15
N GLU A 410 -4.28 0.81 8.31
CA GLU A 410 -2.85 0.85 8.02
C GLU A 410 -2.53 1.03 6.53
N PHE A 411 -3.47 0.77 5.61
CA PHE A 411 -3.31 1.10 4.19
C PHE A 411 -3.57 2.59 3.90
N LEU A 412 -4.28 3.30 4.78
CA LEU A 412 -4.70 4.68 4.53
C LEU A 412 -3.56 5.70 4.40
N PRO A 413 -2.41 5.61 5.09
CA PRO A 413 -1.29 6.51 4.85
C PRO A 413 -0.83 6.50 3.39
N LEU A 414 -0.64 5.30 2.81
CA LEU A 414 -0.22 5.16 1.41
C LEU A 414 -1.34 5.58 0.45
N ILE A 415 -2.58 5.17 0.71
CA ILE A 415 -3.74 5.58 -0.11
C ILE A 415 -3.91 7.10 -0.08
N THR A 416 -3.71 7.74 1.06
CA THR A 416 -3.79 9.20 1.24
C THR A 416 -2.70 9.90 0.44
N LEU A 417 -1.47 9.39 0.46
CA LEU A 417 -0.39 9.88 -0.39
C LEU A 417 -0.73 9.73 -1.87
N GLN A 418 -1.26 8.57 -2.27
CA GLN A 418 -1.63 8.30 -3.66
C GLN A 418 -2.77 9.21 -4.14
N PHE A 419 -3.78 9.48 -3.30
CA PHE A 419 -4.85 10.43 -3.58
C PHE A 419 -4.37 11.88 -3.59
N THR A 420 -3.38 12.23 -2.76
CA THR A 420 -2.74 13.55 -2.80
C THR A 420 -2.10 13.79 -4.16
N ILE A 421 -1.31 12.81 -4.64
CA ILE A 421 -0.65 12.84 -5.95
C ILE A 421 -1.69 12.89 -7.08
N SER A 422 -2.68 11.99 -7.09
CA SER A 422 -3.68 11.93 -8.15
C SER A 422 -4.54 13.19 -8.23
N THR A 423 -4.86 13.79 -7.07
CA THR A 423 -5.61 15.04 -7.00
C THR A 423 -4.78 16.20 -7.50
N ALA A 424 -3.49 16.28 -7.14
CA ALA A 424 -2.58 17.29 -7.66
C ALA A 424 -2.44 17.19 -9.20
N CYS A 425 -2.23 15.99 -9.72
CA CYS A 425 -2.15 15.75 -11.17
C CYS A 425 -3.47 16.10 -11.88
N SER A 426 -4.62 15.64 -11.38
CA SER A 426 -5.91 15.94 -12.02
C SER A 426 -6.25 17.42 -11.97
N TRP A 427 -5.95 18.11 -10.86
CA TRP A 427 -6.13 19.55 -10.72
C TRP A 427 -5.29 20.32 -11.73
N TRP A 428 -3.99 19.97 -11.84
CA TRP A 428 -3.07 20.60 -12.78
C TRP A 428 -3.50 20.39 -14.24
N LEU A 429 -3.84 19.16 -14.61
CA LEU A 429 -4.25 18.83 -15.97
C LEU A 429 -5.60 19.47 -16.32
N HIS A 430 -6.52 19.55 -15.35
CA HIS A 430 -7.77 20.30 -15.50
C HIS A 430 -7.51 21.80 -15.66
N ARG A 431 -6.56 22.37 -14.91
CA ARG A 431 -6.15 23.78 -15.02
C ARG A 431 -5.64 24.13 -16.42
N LEU A 432 -4.91 23.22 -17.07
CA LEU A 432 -4.37 23.39 -18.42
C LEU A 432 -5.41 23.18 -19.53
N THR A 433 -6.33 22.23 -19.35
CA THR A 433 -7.25 21.80 -20.42
C THR A 433 -8.69 22.29 -20.27
N SER A 434 -9.08 22.72 -19.06
CA SER A 434 -10.50 22.92 -18.68
C SER A 434 -11.38 21.70 -18.95
N SER A 435 -10.78 20.51 -18.83
CA SER A 435 -11.37 19.21 -19.12
C SER A 435 -10.95 18.21 -18.05
N ILE A 436 -11.84 17.27 -17.74
CA ILE A 436 -11.52 16.16 -16.82
C ILE A 436 -10.86 14.97 -17.54
N CYS A 437 -10.83 14.97 -18.88
CA CYS A 437 -10.33 13.87 -19.71
C CYS A 437 -8.93 13.43 -19.30
N MET A 438 -7.98 14.36 -19.31
CA MET A 438 -6.56 14.03 -19.19
C MET A 438 -6.23 13.54 -17.79
N GLY A 439 -6.77 14.21 -16.76
CA GLY A 439 -6.65 13.76 -15.36
C GLY A 439 -7.27 12.39 -15.12
N THR A 440 -8.45 12.13 -15.72
CA THR A 440 -9.14 10.84 -15.62
C THR A 440 -8.31 9.70 -16.20
N VAL A 441 -7.85 9.85 -17.45
CA VAL A 441 -7.09 8.80 -18.15
C VAL A 441 -5.72 8.60 -17.48
N PHE A 442 -5.00 9.69 -17.18
CA PHE A 442 -3.67 9.61 -16.59
C PHE A 442 -3.69 8.93 -15.21
N ASN A 443 -4.59 9.34 -14.32
CA ASN A 443 -4.70 8.74 -12.99
C ASN A 443 -5.17 7.27 -13.06
N ALA A 444 -6.07 6.93 -13.99
CA ALA A 444 -6.50 5.55 -14.17
C ALA A 444 -5.34 4.63 -14.58
N LEU A 445 -4.51 5.07 -15.54
CA LEU A 445 -3.31 4.34 -15.94
C LEU A 445 -2.30 4.24 -14.80
N LEU A 446 -2.08 5.34 -14.05
CA LEU A 446 -1.15 5.35 -12.93
C LEU A 446 -1.57 4.36 -11.82
N PHE A 447 -2.85 4.36 -11.42
CA PHE A 447 -3.36 3.43 -10.41
C PHE A 447 -3.41 1.99 -10.91
N ALA A 448 -3.73 1.77 -12.19
CA ALA A 448 -3.67 0.45 -12.80
C ALA A 448 -2.25 -0.11 -12.77
N TRP A 449 -1.25 0.73 -13.06
CA TRP A 449 0.15 0.35 -13.03
C TRP A 449 0.62 -0.01 -11.62
N ILE A 450 0.32 0.85 -10.64
CA ILE A 450 0.64 0.60 -9.22
C ILE A 450 -0.02 -0.71 -8.76
N SER A 451 -1.31 -0.89 -9.02
CA SER A 451 -2.05 -2.09 -8.56
C SER A 451 -1.56 -3.37 -9.23
N ALA A 452 -1.24 -3.32 -10.52
CA ALA A 452 -0.68 -4.46 -11.24
C ALA A 452 0.76 -4.79 -10.79
N GLY A 453 1.53 -3.82 -10.28
CA GLY A 453 2.90 -4.02 -9.82
C GLY A 453 3.03 -4.44 -8.35
N VAL A 454 2.16 -3.91 -7.47
CA VAL A 454 2.27 -4.08 -6.01
C VAL A 454 1.81 -5.45 -5.55
N PHE A 455 0.61 -5.87 -5.94
CA PHE A 455 -0.11 -6.93 -5.24
C PHE A 455 0.30 -8.33 -5.72
N PRO A 456 0.45 -9.32 -4.81
CA PRO A 456 0.70 -10.70 -5.21
C PRO A 456 -0.55 -11.32 -5.85
N PHE A 457 -0.33 -12.33 -6.70
CA PHE A 457 -1.40 -13.16 -7.26
C PHE A 457 -2.12 -13.96 -6.18
#